data_AF-A0A0F9N8E9-F1
#
_entry.id   AF-A0A0F9N8E9-F1
#
_cell.length_a   1.000
_cell.length_b   1.000
_cell.length_c   1.000
_cell.angle_alpha   90.00
_cell.angle_beta   90.00
_cell.angle_gamma   90.00
#
_symmetry.space_group_name_H-M   'P 1'
#
loop_
_entity.id
_entity.type
_entity.pdbx_description
1 polymer ?
#
loop_
_entity_poly.entity_id
_entity_poly.type
_entity_poly.pdbx_seq_one_letter_code
_entity_poly.pdbx_strand_id
1 'polypeptide(L)'
;MKAKEIVANYLKRNGYDGLAGDECGCERSDLMPCGEFVANCEAGHKVKCVGDCGECELTVRGSKSCWHMKPGKKEKSHPDTEAEDGT
;
A
#
# COMPACT_ATOMS: atom_id res chain seq x y z
N MET A 1 17.94 10.84 17.05
CA MET A 1 17.15 10.56 15.83
C MET A 1 17.36 9.09 15.47
N LYS A 2 16.28 8.30 15.40
CA LYS A 2 16.31 6.87 15.07
C LYS A 2 16.13 6.67 13.55
N ALA A 3 16.65 5.60 12.98
CA ALA A 3 16.47 5.28 11.55
C ALA A 3 14.98 5.27 11.15
N LYS A 4 14.11 4.69 11.98
CA LYS A 4 12.64 4.72 11.82
C LYS A 4 12.08 6.15 11.67
N GLU A 5 12.60 7.12 12.42
CA GLU A 5 12.18 8.52 12.35
C GLU A 5 12.66 9.19 11.05
N ILE A 6 13.87 8.87 10.58
CA ILE A 6 14.41 9.36 9.30
C ILE A 6 13.51 8.88 8.15
N VAL A 7 13.19 7.58 8.13
CA VAL A 7 12.31 6.99 7.11
C VAL A 7 10.90 7.58 7.21
N ALA A 8 10.31 7.66 8.39
CA ALA A 8 8.98 8.26 8.58
C ALA A 8 8.92 9.71 8.07
N ASN A 9 9.97 10.50 8.32
CA ASN A 9 10.07 11.87 7.84
C ASN A 9 10.21 11.93 6.31
N TYR A 10 11.02 11.04 5.72
CA TYR A 10 11.14 10.93 4.27
C TYR A 10 9.78 10.59 3.63
N LEU A 11 9.10 9.55 4.11
CA LEU A 11 7.79 9.14 3.60
C LEU A 11 6.77 10.27 3.68
N LYS A 12 6.70 10.96 4.83
CA LYS A 12 5.81 12.11 5.03
C LYS A 12 6.10 13.25 4.06
N ARG A 13 7.37 13.64 3.91
CA ARG A 13 7.78 14.76 3.04
C ARG A 13 7.54 14.49 1.56
N ASN A 14 7.58 13.23 1.15
CA ASN A 14 7.39 12.81 -0.24
C ASN A 14 5.98 12.30 -0.54
N GLY A 15 5.06 12.30 0.44
CA GLY A 15 3.65 11.96 0.24
C GLY A 15 3.34 10.46 0.19
N TYR A 16 4.24 9.61 0.69
CA TYR A 16 4.04 8.16 0.79
C TYR A 16 3.27 7.78 2.06
N ASP A 17 2.50 6.70 1.98
CA ASP A 17 1.64 6.23 3.07
C ASP A 17 2.35 5.21 3.98
N GLY A 18 3.42 4.59 3.49
CA GLY A 18 4.14 3.54 4.20
C GLY A 18 5.30 2.93 3.41
N LEU A 19 5.71 1.73 3.81
CA LEU A 19 6.65 0.90 3.06
C LEU A 19 5.93 -0.33 2.50
N ALA A 20 6.22 -0.66 1.26
CA ALA A 20 5.87 -1.93 0.63
C ALA A 20 7.11 -2.82 0.58
N GLY A 21 6.95 -4.09 0.91
CA GLY A 21 7.98 -5.12 0.75
C GLY A 21 7.41 -6.29 -0.05
N ASP A 22 8.18 -7.36 -0.14
CA ASP A 22 7.71 -8.59 -0.77
C ASP A 22 6.56 -9.18 0.05
N GLU A 23 5.36 -9.21 -0.55
CA GLU A 23 4.09 -9.68 0.05
C GLU A 23 3.68 -9.01 1.37
N CYS A 24 4.34 -7.92 1.77
CA CYS A 24 4.06 -7.22 3.01
C CYS A 24 4.00 -5.70 2.83
N GLY A 25 3.43 -5.02 3.81
CA GLY A 25 3.41 -3.57 3.83
C GLY A 25 3.11 -3.05 5.22
N CYS A 26 3.72 -1.93 5.59
CA CYS A 26 3.46 -1.25 6.85
C CYS A 26 3.15 0.22 6.63
N GLU A 27 2.34 0.77 7.52
CA GLU A 27 1.92 2.17 7.43
C GLU A 27 2.93 3.09 8.09
N ARG A 28 2.92 4.36 7.72
CA ARG A 28 3.71 5.37 8.42
C ARG A 28 3.36 5.51 9.90
N SER A 29 2.09 5.26 10.28
CA SER A 29 1.61 5.25 11.67
C SER A 29 2.15 4.09 12.49
N ASP A 30 2.34 2.93 11.85
CA ASP A 30 2.88 1.73 12.45
C ASP A 30 4.05 1.19 11.60
N LEU A 31 5.09 2.02 11.49
CA LEU A 31 6.20 1.79 10.58
C LEU A 31 7.17 0.73 11.14
N MET A 32 7.50 -0.29 10.35
CA MET A 32 8.39 -1.40 10.75
C MET A 32 7.89 -2.18 11.99
N PRO A 33 6.66 -2.71 11.99
CA PRO A 33 6.13 -3.50 13.11
C PRO A 33 6.78 -4.88 13.19
N CYS A 34 7.32 -5.38 12.08
CA CYS A 34 8.07 -6.64 12.00
C CYS A 34 9.46 -6.57 12.65
N GLY A 35 9.96 -5.37 12.99
CA GLY A 35 11.28 -5.18 13.60
C GLY A 35 12.47 -5.33 12.65
N GLU A 36 12.25 -5.85 11.45
CA GLU A 36 13.28 -6.09 10.43
C GLU A 36 13.32 -4.95 9.40
N PHE A 37 14.54 -4.54 9.03
CA PHE A 37 14.78 -3.68 7.88
C PHE A 37 15.20 -4.56 6.70
N VAL A 38 14.23 -5.03 5.91
CA VAL A 38 14.55 -5.79 4.70
C VAL A 38 14.99 -4.83 3.59
N ALA A 39 16.08 -5.19 2.91
CA ALA A 39 16.75 -4.32 1.93
C ALA A 39 15.86 -3.97 0.72
N ASN A 40 14.78 -4.72 0.52
CA ASN A 40 13.80 -4.55 -0.54
C ASN A 40 12.55 -3.74 -0.12
N CYS A 41 12.52 -3.16 1.09
CA CYS A 41 11.44 -2.25 1.45
C CYS A 41 11.50 -0.96 0.62
N GLU A 42 10.43 -0.69 -0.12
CA GLU A 42 10.27 0.49 -0.96
C GLU A 42 9.20 1.42 -0.42
N ALA A 43 9.30 2.72 -0.75
CA ALA A 43 8.25 3.67 -0.42
C ALA A 43 6.96 3.33 -1.18
N GLY A 44 5.84 3.31 -0.47
CA GLY A 44 4.57 2.87 -1.05
C GLY A 44 3.37 3.74 -0.71
N HIS A 45 2.32 3.55 -1.49
CA HIS A 45 1.01 4.18 -1.32
C HIS A 45 -0.06 3.16 -0.98
N LYS A 46 -1.03 3.60 -0.16
CA LYS A 46 -2.22 2.80 0.09
C LYS A 46 -3.12 2.83 -1.14
N VAL A 47 -3.44 1.66 -1.65
CA VAL A 47 -4.44 1.46 -2.70
C VAL A 47 -5.58 0.62 -2.14
N LYS A 48 -6.81 0.93 -2.56
CA LYS A 48 -7.96 0.06 -2.27
C LYS A 48 -7.82 -1.21 -3.09
N CYS A 49 -8.17 -2.36 -2.52
CA CYS A 49 -8.31 -3.56 -3.33
C CYS A 49 -9.45 -3.35 -4.34
N VAL A 50 -9.14 -3.50 -5.62
CA VAL A 50 -10.09 -3.46 -6.74
C VAL A 50 -10.20 -4.86 -7.33
N GLY A 51 -10.95 -5.74 -6.67
CA GLY A 51 -11.17 -7.11 -7.14
C GLY A 51 -11.42 -8.13 -6.04
N ASP A 52 -11.52 -9.39 -6.46
CA ASP A 52 -11.59 -10.57 -5.58
C ASP A 52 -10.16 -10.91 -5.12
N CYS A 53 -9.74 -10.29 -4.01
CA CYS A 53 -8.42 -10.51 -3.42
C CYS A 53 -8.42 -11.90 -2.71
N GLY A 54 -8.27 -12.97 -3.49
CA GLY A 54 -8.41 -14.38 -3.05
C GLY A 54 -7.42 -14.86 -1.97
N GLU A 55 -6.39 -14.07 -1.64
CA GLU A 55 -5.35 -14.42 -0.65
C GLU A 55 -5.15 -13.35 0.44
N CYS A 56 -6.13 -12.45 0.65
CA CYS A 56 -6.11 -11.61 1.83
C CYS A 56 -6.56 -12.42 3.06
N GLU A 57 -5.62 -12.80 3.92
CA GLU A 57 -5.89 -13.48 5.21
C GLU A 57 -6.85 -12.66 6.14
N LEU A 58 -7.12 -11.39 5.81
CA LEU A 58 -8.11 -10.53 6.46
C LEU A 58 -9.56 -10.70 5.96
N THR A 59 -9.87 -11.76 5.20
CA THR A 59 -11.24 -12.11 4.78
C THR A 59 -12.16 -12.57 5.92
N VAL A 60 -11.69 -12.54 7.17
CA VAL A 60 -12.54 -12.76 8.34
C VAL A 60 -13.44 -11.53 8.54
N ARG A 61 -14.62 -11.54 7.88
CA ARG A 61 -15.81 -10.67 8.10
C ARG A 61 -16.03 -9.49 7.14
N GLY A 62 -15.89 -9.72 5.82
CA GLY A 62 -16.70 -8.98 4.83
C GLY A 62 -16.56 -7.44 4.81
N SER A 63 -15.42 -6.88 5.22
CA SER A 63 -15.20 -5.44 5.09
C SER A 63 -14.77 -5.10 3.67
N LYS A 64 -15.59 -4.33 2.94
CA LYS A 64 -15.33 -3.75 1.60
C LYS A 64 -14.15 -2.74 1.57
N SER A 65 -13.17 -2.89 2.46
CA SER A 65 -12.15 -1.89 2.76
C SER A 65 -10.75 -2.51 2.94
N CYS A 66 -10.46 -3.63 2.28
CA CYS A 66 -9.09 -4.12 2.20
C CYS A 66 -8.21 -3.09 1.46
N TRP A 67 -7.01 -2.86 2.00
CA TRP A 67 -6.00 -1.98 1.43
C TRP A 67 -4.72 -2.76 1.16
N HIS A 68 -3.96 -2.32 0.17
CA HIS A 68 -2.62 -2.83 -0.09
C HIS A 68 -1.64 -1.67 -0.13
N MET A 69 -0.40 -1.91 0.28
CA MET A 69 0.70 -0.99 0.06
C MET A 69 1.35 -1.35 -1.28
N LYS A 70 1.27 -0.46 -2.28
CA LYS A 70 1.95 -0.65 -3.57
C LYS A 70 3.21 0.19 -3.61
N PRO A 71 4.36 -0.36 -4.05
CA PRO A 71 5.59 0.40 -4.21
C PRO A 71 5.46 1.44 -5.32
N GLY A 72 6.27 2.49 -5.26
CA GLY A 72 6.41 3.48 -6.33
C GLY A 72 5.54 4.72 -6.19
N LYS A 73 5.57 5.61 -7.19
CA LYS A 73 4.80 6.87 -7.23
C LYS A 73 3.32 6.56 -7.46
N LYS A 74 2.39 7.39 -6.94
CA LYS A 74 0.96 7.30 -7.28
C LYS A 74 0.78 7.39 -8.80
N GLU A 75 0.70 6.25 -9.48
CA GLU A 75 0.10 6.20 -10.80
C GLU A 75 -1.37 6.51 -10.65
N LYS A 76 -1.87 7.36 -11.56
CA LYS A 76 -3.29 7.71 -11.60
C LYS A 76 -4.05 6.40 -11.71
N SER A 77 -4.85 6.09 -10.69
CA SER A 77 -5.87 5.05 -10.78
C SER A 77 -6.58 5.18 -12.13
N HIS A 78 -6.60 4.09 -12.89
CA HIS A 78 -7.23 4.01 -14.21
C HIS A 78 -8.53 4.84 -14.28
N PRO A 79 -8.74 5.67 -15.32
CA PRO A 79 -10.08 6.11 -15.64
C PRO A 79 -10.90 4.88 -16.03
N ASP A 80 -12.11 4.78 -15.47
CA ASP A 80 -13.13 3.85 -15.97
C ASP A 80 -13.39 4.18 -17.46
N THR A 81 -12.95 3.30 -18.35
CA THR A 81 -13.33 3.25 -19.78
C THR A 81 -13.86 1.84 -20.01
N GLU A 82 -15.03 1.56 -20.59
CA GLU A 82 -16.10 2.34 -21.22
C GLU A 82 -17.38 1.52 -21.09
N ALA A 83 -18.54 2.20 -21.10
CA ALA A 83 -19.82 1.55 -21.36
C ALA A 83 -19.80 1.04 -22.81
N GLU A 84 -19.85 -0.28 -23.00
CA GLU A 84 -20.09 -0.86 -24.32
C GLU A 84 -21.60 -0.82 -24.60
N ASP A 85 -21.99 0.20 -25.36
CA ASP A 85 -23.25 0.30 -26.09
C ASP A 85 -23.06 -0.36 -27.47
N GLY A 86 -24.01 -1.18 -27.88
CA GLY A 86 -24.17 -1.61 -29.28
C GLY A 86 -23.83 -3.06 -29.62
N THR A 87 -24.86 -3.89 -29.77
CA THR A 87 -25.43 -4.24 -31.09
C THR A 87 -26.84 -4.79 -30.91
#